data_AF-A0A9D7A922-F1
#
_entry.id   AF-A0A9D7A922-F1
#
_cell.length_a   1.000
_cell.length_b   1.000
_cell.length_c   1.000
_cell.angle_alpha   90.00
_cell.angle_beta   90.00
_cell.angle_gamma   90.00
#
_symmetry.space_group_name_H-M   'P 1'
#
loop_
_entity.id
_entity.type
_entity.pdbx_description
1 polymer ?
#
loop_
_entity_poly.entity_id
_entity_poly.type
_entity_poly.pdbx_seq_one_letter_code
_entity_poly.pdbx_strand_id
1 'polypeptide(L)'
;MAFEEAVGGIDLHVHSTASDGSFSPAEIMGMAAEAGLRAVALTDHDTVSGVSAVLAAGVPDSLIFVPGLEISVEVPHPFPDSGVFHLLGYFIDPDSPRLGETLARLRNARRERNPKILARLNDLGVNLSYDDVARFAPDGQVGRPHFAQALVSAGAALDFSDAFKKYLAKGSPAYVSKFRLPADEALEAVLGAGGLAVLAHPSSLGMDPSTLASFLLHLKGLGLSGIEALYPSHSPDSTERYISLARELDLSVTGGTDFHGLAKPDVALGIGRGGFFVPFSAYEELFARRGPRGFVRPPHSQLEARLGYRFNRPEILAEALTHSSHLGDGAPCGTRDNQRLEFLGDAVLGLCVAMLLMERLPEADEGQLTRMRAALVSEKALADLARSLELGPHIVLSRGEAGARGYDKNGILADCFEAVTGAMFQDGGADACQAFVNEFFSPLVPENGHSCQADHKTRLQEVSQRLFSGSPRYEDVASSGPSHNRTFVMRVNLPNGISALGTGRSKKAAEQNAAKSVLSLMEKLGES
;
A
#
# COMPACT_ATOMS: atom_id res chain seq x y z
N MET A 1 25.97 -17.00 -19.22
CA MET A 1 25.48 -15.63 -19.01
C MET A 1 23.96 -15.65 -19.12
N ALA A 2 23.31 -15.88 -17.98
CA ALA A 2 21.89 -15.60 -17.77
C ALA A 2 21.87 -14.80 -16.47
N PHE A 3 21.25 -13.63 -16.51
CA PHE A 3 21.17 -12.69 -15.40
C PHE A 3 20.37 -13.32 -14.26
N GLU A 4 21.04 -13.71 -13.17
CA GLU A 4 20.40 -13.86 -11.86
C GLU A 4 20.12 -12.44 -11.35
N GLU A 5 18.90 -11.93 -11.58
CA GLU A 5 18.40 -10.79 -10.83
C GLU A 5 18.37 -11.19 -9.34
N ALA A 6 19.17 -10.52 -8.52
CA ALA A 6 19.13 -10.70 -7.07
C ALA A 6 17.74 -10.30 -6.55
N VAL A 7 16.88 -11.28 -6.27
CA VAL A 7 15.56 -11.05 -5.68
C VAL A 7 15.77 -10.67 -4.21
N GLY A 8 15.78 -9.36 -3.92
CA GLY A 8 15.92 -8.85 -2.55
C GLY A 8 14.87 -9.45 -1.60
N GLY A 9 15.31 -9.87 -0.42
CA GLY A 9 14.47 -10.49 0.61
C GLY A 9 13.65 -9.49 1.43
N ILE A 10 13.12 -9.95 2.55
CA ILE A 10 12.37 -9.13 3.51
C ILE A 10 12.86 -9.34 4.94
N ASP A 11 12.49 -8.43 5.83
CA ASP A 11 12.60 -8.64 7.27
C ASP A 11 11.40 -8.02 8.00
N LEU A 12 10.46 -8.87 8.44
CA LEU A 12 9.21 -8.40 9.05
C LEU A 12 9.26 -8.40 10.58
N HIS A 13 10.40 -8.64 11.23
CA HIS A 13 10.49 -8.64 12.69
C HIS A 13 11.77 -7.93 13.12
N VAL A 14 11.64 -6.63 13.39
CA VAL A 14 12.79 -5.73 13.63
C VAL A 14 12.45 -4.76 14.76
N HIS A 15 13.39 -4.61 15.69
CA HIS A 15 13.28 -3.73 16.84
C HIS A 15 14.21 -2.53 16.72
N SER A 16 13.70 -1.37 17.12
CA SER A 16 14.40 -0.09 17.11
C SER A 16 14.62 0.44 18.53
N THR A 17 15.26 1.60 18.64
CA THR A 17 15.39 2.32 19.92
C THR A 17 14.05 2.75 20.53
N ALA A 18 12.92 2.62 19.81
CA ALA A 18 11.59 2.84 20.39
C ALA A 18 11.21 1.78 21.43
N SER A 19 11.74 0.55 21.34
CA SER A 19 11.66 -0.46 22.40
C SER A 19 13.03 -0.79 22.97
N ASP A 20 13.68 -1.83 22.46
CA ASP A 20 14.89 -2.49 22.98
C ASP A 20 15.87 -2.88 21.87
N GLY A 21 15.68 -2.35 20.66
CA GLY A 21 16.67 -2.34 19.60
C GLY A 21 17.76 -1.28 19.84
N SER A 22 18.88 -1.44 19.14
CA SER A 22 20.06 -0.57 19.30
C SER A 22 20.14 0.57 18.28
N PHE A 23 19.32 0.54 17.23
CA PHE A 23 19.36 1.50 16.12
C PHE A 23 18.04 2.25 16.04
N SER A 24 18.11 3.53 15.68
CA SER A 24 16.92 4.35 15.50
C SER A 24 16.07 3.85 14.32
N PRO A 25 14.76 4.18 14.29
CA PRO A 25 13.90 3.83 13.17
C PRO A 25 14.46 4.28 11.81
N ALA A 26 15.06 5.48 11.75
CA ALA A 26 15.66 6.02 10.54
C ALA A 26 16.92 5.25 10.10
N GLU A 27 17.80 4.90 11.05
CA GLU A 27 18.98 4.07 10.76
C GLU A 27 18.57 2.70 10.23
N ILE A 28 17.54 2.08 10.81
CA ILE A 28 17.03 0.78 10.34
C ILE A 28 16.52 0.86 8.89
N MET A 29 15.80 1.93 8.52
CA MET A 29 15.36 2.10 7.13
C MET A 29 16.55 2.24 6.17
N GLY A 30 17.58 3.00 6.55
CA GLY A 30 18.82 3.12 5.78
C GLY A 30 19.54 1.79 5.62
N MET A 31 19.73 1.06 6.73
CA MET A 31 20.34 -0.27 6.74
C MET A 31 19.56 -1.28 5.89
N ALA A 32 18.22 -1.25 5.93
CA ALA A 32 17.38 -2.14 5.12
C ALA A 32 17.54 -1.87 3.62
N ALA A 33 17.59 -0.59 3.23
CA ALA A 33 17.83 -0.19 1.85
C ALA A 33 19.24 -0.59 1.37
N GLU A 34 20.27 -0.36 2.20
CA GLU A 34 21.65 -0.77 1.91
C GLU A 34 21.80 -2.29 1.79
N ALA A 35 21.07 -3.05 2.60
CA ALA A 35 21.01 -4.51 2.53
C ALA A 35 20.24 -5.03 1.30
N GLY A 36 19.64 -4.15 0.49
CA GLY A 36 18.86 -4.52 -0.68
C GLY A 36 17.54 -5.22 -0.36
N LEU A 37 16.98 -4.99 0.84
CA LEU A 37 15.68 -5.52 1.21
C LEU A 37 14.58 -4.87 0.38
N ARG A 38 13.58 -5.67 0.02
CA ARG A 38 12.39 -5.24 -0.70
C ARG A 38 11.28 -4.79 0.25
N ALA A 39 11.20 -5.37 1.44
CA ALA A 39 10.26 -4.94 2.48
C ALA A 39 10.86 -5.09 3.88
N VAL A 40 10.47 -4.19 4.79
CA VAL A 40 10.84 -4.24 6.21
C VAL A 40 9.65 -3.84 7.08
N ALA A 41 9.52 -4.44 8.27
CA ALA A 41 8.57 -4.00 9.29
C ALA A 41 9.31 -3.61 10.58
N LEU A 42 8.93 -2.49 11.19
CA LEU A 42 9.29 -2.21 12.59
C LEU A 42 8.22 -2.77 13.49
N THR A 43 8.60 -3.62 14.44
CA THR A 43 7.70 -4.37 15.33
C THR A 43 8.10 -4.19 16.77
N ASP A 44 8.37 -2.93 17.16
CA ASP A 44 8.80 -2.60 18.52
C ASP A 44 7.83 -3.13 19.59
N HIS A 45 8.39 -3.54 20.73
CA HIS A 45 7.59 -4.07 21.83
C HIS A 45 6.64 -3.03 22.45
N ASP A 46 5.34 -3.35 22.41
CA ASP A 46 4.25 -2.61 23.05
C ASP A 46 4.23 -1.09 22.70
N THR A 47 4.69 -0.71 21.50
CA THR A 47 4.68 0.67 21.00
C THR A 47 4.64 0.75 19.47
N VAL A 48 4.16 1.87 18.95
CA VAL A 48 4.16 2.22 17.52
C VAL A 48 4.93 3.53 17.26
N SER A 49 5.68 4.01 18.25
CA SER A 49 6.44 5.26 18.13
C SER A 49 7.52 5.17 17.04
N GLY A 50 8.17 4.01 16.90
CA GLY A 50 9.14 3.78 15.82
C GLY A 50 8.48 3.85 14.44
N VAL A 51 7.32 3.22 14.28
CA VAL A 51 6.48 3.31 13.07
C VAL A 51 6.12 4.76 12.76
N SER A 52 5.63 5.50 13.75
CA SER A 52 5.22 6.91 13.58
C SER A 52 6.40 7.78 13.15
N ALA A 53 7.60 7.53 13.69
CA ALA A 53 8.82 8.24 13.31
C ALA A 53 9.23 7.97 11.86
N VAL A 54 9.14 6.72 11.38
CA VAL A 54 9.40 6.38 9.98
C VAL A 54 8.39 7.06 9.05
N LEU A 55 7.10 6.98 9.36
CA LEU A 55 6.06 7.61 8.53
C LEU A 55 6.23 9.13 8.44
N ALA A 56 6.65 9.78 9.52
CA ALA A 56 6.93 11.22 9.54
C ALA A 56 8.21 11.59 8.78
N ALA A 57 9.26 10.76 8.84
CA ALA A 57 10.54 11.01 8.19
C ALA A 57 10.56 10.63 6.70
N GLY A 58 9.67 9.73 6.28
CA GLY A 58 9.63 9.15 4.94
C GLY A 58 10.35 7.81 4.85
N VAL A 59 10.00 7.05 3.82
CA VAL A 59 10.53 5.71 3.54
C VAL A 59 11.38 5.77 2.27
N PRO A 60 12.56 5.13 2.20
CA PRO A 60 13.33 5.05 0.97
C PRO A 60 12.53 4.44 -0.19
N ASP A 61 12.60 5.03 -1.38
CA ASP A 61 11.81 4.60 -2.56
C ASP A 61 12.02 3.13 -2.95
N SER A 62 13.18 2.56 -2.61
CA SER A 62 13.53 1.16 -2.90
C SER A 62 12.87 0.14 -1.96
N LEU A 63 12.22 0.60 -0.89
CA LEU A 63 11.83 -0.22 0.25
C LEU A 63 10.34 -0.11 0.53
N ILE A 64 9.67 -1.26 0.66
CA ILE A 64 8.32 -1.32 1.18
C ILE A 64 8.39 -1.31 2.71
N PHE A 65 7.81 -0.29 3.33
CA PHE A 65 7.67 -0.25 4.79
C PHE A 65 6.31 -0.83 5.22
N VAL A 66 6.34 -1.75 6.19
CA VAL A 66 5.16 -2.35 6.81
C VAL A 66 5.05 -1.83 8.24
N PRO A 67 4.07 -0.96 8.56
CA PRO A 67 3.76 -0.57 9.94
C PRO A 67 3.50 -1.80 10.81
N GLY A 68 4.30 -2.00 11.85
CA GLY A 68 4.24 -3.18 12.69
C GLY A 68 4.25 -2.87 14.18
N LEU A 69 4.04 -3.91 14.97
CA LEU A 69 3.99 -3.89 16.43
C LEU A 69 4.21 -5.30 16.95
N GLU A 70 4.87 -5.45 18.10
CA GLU A 70 4.85 -6.71 18.84
C GLU A 70 4.23 -6.52 20.23
N ILE A 71 3.19 -7.30 20.55
CA ILE A 71 2.48 -7.26 21.82
C ILE A 71 2.83 -8.48 22.65
N SER A 72 3.10 -8.31 23.95
CA SER A 72 3.14 -9.46 24.86
C SER A 72 1.76 -9.89 25.36
N VAL A 73 1.48 -11.18 25.20
CA VAL A 73 0.13 -11.75 25.35
C VAL A 73 0.13 -12.90 26.37
N GLU A 74 -0.99 -13.04 27.09
CA GLU A 74 -1.25 -14.15 27.98
C GLU A 74 -1.67 -15.39 27.20
N VAL A 75 -1.17 -16.55 27.60
CA VAL A 75 -1.65 -17.82 27.05
C VAL A 75 -3.06 -18.07 27.62
N PRO A 76 -4.10 -18.16 26.77
CA PRO A 76 -5.47 -18.40 27.21
C PRO A 76 -5.62 -19.80 27.81
N HIS A 77 -6.52 -19.95 28.79
CA HIS A 77 -6.90 -21.26 29.30
C HIS A 77 -7.70 -22.03 28.23
N PRO A 78 -7.50 -23.36 28.03
CA PRO A 78 -6.73 -24.31 28.85
C PRO A 78 -5.29 -24.57 28.41
N PHE A 79 -4.69 -23.72 27.58
CA PHE A 79 -3.34 -23.97 27.06
C PHE A 79 -2.25 -23.76 28.13
N PRO A 80 -1.14 -24.53 28.08
CA PRO A 80 -0.09 -24.43 29.06
C PRO A 80 0.73 -23.13 28.89
N ASP A 81 0.85 -22.35 29.97
CA ASP A 81 1.70 -21.13 30.03
C ASP A 81 3.17 -21.50 30.32
N SER A 82 3.76 -22.29 29.42
CA SER A 82 5.11 -22.84 29.54
C SER A 82 6.21 -21.89 29.05
N GLY A 83 5.84 -20.87 28.28
CA GLY A 83 6.79 -20.05 27.53
C GLY A 83 6.39 -18.57 27.44
N VAL A 84 6.82 -17.93 26.36
CA VAL A 84 6.50 -16.54 26.04
C VAL A 84 5.59 -16.52 24.82
N PHE A 85 4.47 -15.80 24.90
CA PHE A 85 3.56 -15.60 23.79
C PHE A 85 3.61 -14.13 23.37
N HIS A 86 4.08 -13.90 22.15
CA HIS A 86 4.03 -12.61 21.50
C HIS A 86 3.18 -12.67 20.24
N LEU A 87 2.49 -11.56 19.98
CA LEU A 87 1.67 -11.37 18.80
C LEU A 87 2.24 -10.20 18.00
N LEU A 88 2.56 -10.45 16.74
CA LEU A 88 2.92 -9.43 15.77
C LEU A 88 1.63 -8.87 15.16
N GLY A 89 1.55 -7.55 15.08
CA GLY A 89 0.56 -6.84 14.29
C GLY A 89 1.22 -6.23 13.07
N TYR A 90 0.69 -6.51 11.88
CA TYR A 90 1.19 -5.95 10.62
C TYR A 90 0.18 -5.06 9.94
N PHE A 91 0.67 -4.04 9.25
CA PHE A 91 -0.11 -3.04 8.53
C PHE A 91 -1.14 -2.30 9.40
N ILE A 92 -0.81 -2.14 10.67
CA ILE A 92 -1.63 -1.43 11.64
C ILE A 92 -1.67 0.06 11.32
N ASP A 93 -2.80 0.70 11.62
CA ASP A 93 -2.91 2.14 11.72
C ASP A 93 -2.31 2.61 13.06
N PRO A 94 -1.16 3.31 13.06
CA PRO A 94 -0.51 3.76 14.29
C PRO A 94 -1.31 4.84 15.03
N ASP A 95 -2.23 5.52 14.34
CA ASP A 95 -3.08 6.58 14.90
C ASP A 95 -4.40 6.03 15.46
N SER A 96 -4.62 4.72 15.39
CA SER A 96 -5.83 4.07 15.93
C SER A 96 -6.00 4.37 17.43
N PRO A 97 -7.08 5.07 17.85
CA PRO A 97 -7.29 5.44 19.25
C PRO A 97 -7.36 4.22 20.17
N ARG A 98 -8.02 3.16 19.69
CA ARG A 98 -8.20 1.91 20.44
C ARG A 98 -6.88 1.17 20.67
N LEU A 99 -6.02 1.17 19.65
CA LEU A 99 -4.67 0.62 19.80
C LEU A 99 -3.85 1.48 20.76
N GLY A 100 -3.93 2.80 20.64
CA GLY A 100 -3.26 3.75 21.53
C GLY A 100 -3.59 3.55 23.01
N GLU A 101 -4.86 3.35 23.35
CA GLU A 101 -5.31 3.04 24.72
C GLU A 101 -4.75 1.72 25.24
N THR A 102 -4.81 0.66 24.42
CA THR A 102 -4.28 -0.66 24.74
C THR A 102 -2.77 -0.60 25.01
N LEU A 103 -2.02 0.06 24.12
CA LEU A 103 -0.58 0.26 24.29
C LEU A 103 -0.28 1.10 25.54
N ALA A 104 -1.08 2.13 25.85
CA ALA A 104 -0.90 2.94 27.06
C ALA A 104 -1.00 2.10 28.35
N ARG A 105 -1.92 1.13 28.41
CA ARG A 105 -2.02 0.18 29.53
C ARG A 105 -0.74 -0.64 29.71
N LEU A 106 -0.20 -1.19 28.62
CA LEU A 106 1.05 -1.95 28.63
C LEU A 106 2.23 -1.10 29.11
N ARG A 107 2.35 0.13 28.59
CA ARG A 107 3.41 1.08 28.99
C ARG A 107 3.32 1.45 30.46
N ASN A 108 2.12 1.74 30.97
CA ASN A 108 1.90 2.07 32.38
C ASN A 108 2.26 0.88 33.28
N ALA A 109 1.86 -0.33 32.92
CA ALA A 109 2.24 -1.52 33.67
C ALA A 109 3.76 -1.75 33.71
N ARG A 110 4.49 -1.44 32.62
CA ARG A 110 5.96 -1.44 32.60
C ARG A 110 6.55 -0.40 33.55
N ARG A 111 6.02 0.83 33.55
CA ARG A 111 6.44 1.92 34.44
C ARG A 111 6.25 1.57 35.92
N GLU A 112 5.20 0.84 36.26
CA GLU A 112 4.97 0.35 37.63
C GLU A 112 5.85 -0.84 38.02
N ARG A 113 6.22 -1.68 37.04
CA ARG A 113 7.06 -2.87 37.25
C ARG A 113 8.52 -2.51 37.46
N ASN A 114 9.06 -1.57 36.68
CA ASN A 114 10.49 -1.28 36.65
C ASN A 114 11.06 -0.86 38.02
N PRO A 115 10.40 0.00 38.84
CA PRO A 115 10.85 0.30 40.20
C PRO A 115 10.92 -0.94 41.11
N LYS A 116 10.05 -1.93 40.90
CA LYS A 116 10.06 -3.19 41.68
C LYS A 116 11.26 -4.06 41.32
N ILE A 117 11.67 -4.09 40.05
CA ILE A 117 12.90 -4.78 39.63
C ILE A 117 14.11 -4.08 40.26
N LEU A 118 14.16 -2.75 40.17
CA LEU A 118 15.26 -1.96 40.71
C LEU A 118 15.39 -2.14 42.23
N ALA A 119 14.29 -2.10 42.98
CA ALA A 119 14.28 -2.35 44.41
C ALA A 119 14.88 -3.72 44.76
N ARG A 120 14.49 -4.78 44.05
CA ARG A 120 15.04 -6.13 44.28
C ARG A 120 16.51 -6.24 43.94
N LEU A 121 17.00 -5.54 42.90
CA LEU A 121 18.43 -5.50 42.59
C LEU A 121 19.23 -4.78 43.69
N ASN A 122 18.71 -3.66 44.20
CA ASN A 122 19.32 -2.92 45.31
C ASN A 122 19.32 -3.73 46.61
N ASP A 123 18.25 -4.48 46.91
CA ASP A 123 18.20 -5.40 48.05
C ASP A 123 19.24 -6.53 47.97
N LEU A 124 19.69 -6.88 46.75
CA LEU A 124 20.75 -7.85 46.49
C LEU A 124 22.15 -7.21 46.51
N GLY A 125 22.25 -5.92 46.86
CA GLY A 125 23.49 -5.16 46.92
C GLY A 125 23.98 -4.61 45.58
N VAL A 126 23.17 -4.69 44.52
CA VAL A 126 23.50 -4.11 43.22
C VAL A 126 22.94 -2.69 43.16
N ASN A 127 23.72 -1.73 43.64
CA ASN A 127 23.34 -0.31 43.73
C ASN A 127 23.16 0.31 42.33
N LEU A 128 21.92 0.34 41.85
CA LEU A 128 21.52 0.99 40.60
C LEU A 128 20.41 2.01 40.88
N SER A 129 20.49 3.14 40.19
CA SER A 129 19.40 4.10 40.06
C SER A 129 18.55 3.80 38.82
N TYR A 130 17.39 4.46 38.71
CA TYR A 130 16.60 4.36 37.49
C TYR A 130 17.33 4.99 36.29
N ASP A 131 18.07 6.07 36.51
CA ASP A 131 18.83 6.78 35.46
C ASP A 131 19.96 5.91 34.87
N ASP A 132 20.60 5.07 35.70
CA ASP A 132 21.61 4.10 35.25
C ASP A 132 21.05 3.09 34.25
N VAL A 133 19.76 2.80 34.33
CA VAL A 133 19.03 1.91 33.41
C VAL A 133 18.46 2.70 32.23
N ALA A 134 17.84 3.86 32.49
CA ALA A 134 17.15 4.67 31.49
C ALA A 134 18.10 5.22 30.41
N ARG A 135 19.38 5.44 30.73
CA ARG A 135 20.39 5.86 29.74
C ARG A 135 20.57 4.86 28.58
N PHE A 136 20.17 3.60 28.75
CA PHE A 136 20.20 2.59 27.68
C PHE A 136 18.92 2.57 26.84
N ALA A 137 17.89 3.33 27.22
CA ALA A 137 16.64 3.50 26.48
C ALA A 137 16.29 4.99 26.34
N PRO A 138 17.16 5.83 25.74
CA PRO A 138 16.99 7.28 25.74
C PRO A 138 15.68 7.75 25.09
N ASP A 139 15.28 7.07 24.02
CA ASP A 139 14.09 7.38 23.21
C ASP A 139 13.00 6.31 23.34
N GLY A 140 13.17 5.37 24.28
CA GLY A 140 12.48 4.07 24.26
C GLY A 140 11.88 3.66 25.60
N GLN A 141 11.27 2.48 25.58
CA GLN A 141 10.67 1.89 26.78
C GLN A 141 11.66 1.04 27.57
N VAL A 142 11.94 1.46 28.81
CA VAL A 142 12.78 0.65 29.72
C VAL A 142 12.16 -0.74 29.96
N GLY A 143 13.02 -1.75 29.79
CA GLY A 143 12.69 -3.17 29.83
C GLY A 143 13.82 -3.98 30.46
N ARG A 144 13.62 -5.27 30.67
CA ARG A 144 14.66 -6.15 31.25
C ARG A 144 15.98 -6.16 30.45
N PRO A 145 15.99 -6.06 29.10
CA PRO A 145 17.23 -5.90 28.34
C PRO A 145 18.08 -4.71 28.83
N HIS A 146 17.45 -3.56 29.10
CA HIS A 146 18.13 -2.37 29.61
C HIS A 146 18.66 -2.57 31.04
N PHE A 147 17.93 -3.30 31.89
CA PHE A 147 18.46 -3.71 33.20
C PHE A 147 19.68 -4.63 33.05
N ALA A 148 19.67 -5.56 32.09
CA ALA A 148 20.82 -6.42 31.82
C ALA A 148 22.05 -5.60 31.38
N GLN A 149 21.87 -4.62 30.51
CA GLN A 149 22.93 -3.69 30.11
C GLN A 149 23.47 -2.88 31.30
N ALA A 150 22.60 -2.38 32.17
CA ALA A 150 23.01 -1.68 33.39
C ALA A 150 23.78 -2.59 34.35
N LEU A 151 23.36 -3.85 34.52
CA LEU A 151 24.05 -4.84 35.35
C LEU A 151 25.45 -5.16 34.83
N VAL A 152 25.60 -5.34 33.52
CA VAL A 152 26.91 -5.55 32.88
C VAL A 152 27.79 -4.31 33.04
N SER A 153 27.24 -3.12 32.77
CA SER A 153 27.98 -1.87 32.93
C SER A 153 28.41 -1.57 34.36
N ALA A 154 27.63 -2.01 35.36
CA ALA A 154 27.97 -1.88 36.77
C ALA A 154 28.91 -3.00 37.28
N GLY A 155 29.30 -3.95 36.43
CA GLY A 155 30.14 -5.10 36.80
C GLY A 155 29.43 -6.15 37.66
N ALA A 156 28.10 -6.08 37.78
CA ALA A 156 27.30 -7.02 38.57
C ALA A 156 27.01 -8.36 37.84
N ALA A 157 27.19 -8.36 36.52
CA ALA A 157 27.08 -9.51 35.62
C ALA A 157 28.20 -9.47 34.56
N LEU A 158 28.63 -10.65 34.07
CA LEU A 158 29.70 -10.77 33.08
C LEU A 158 29.26 -10.34 31.68
N ASP A 159 28.06 -10.74 31.29
CA ASP A 159 27.46 -10.45 29.99
C ASP A 159 25.93 -10.45 30.10
N PHE A 160 25.26 -10.24 28.98
CA PHE A 160 23.80 -10.17 28.91
C PHE A 160 23.13 -11.48 29.37
N SER A 161 23.71 -12.63 29.01
CA SER A 161 23.18 -13.95 29.38
C SER A 161 23.31 -14.20 30.89
N ASP A 162 24.46 -13.87 31.47
CA ASP A 162 24.73 -13.95 32.90
C ASP A 162 23.79 -13.04 33.70
N ALA A 163 23.55 -11.80 33.22
CA ALA A 163 22.61 -10.88 33.85
C ALA A 163 21.18 -11.46 33.92
N PHE A 164 20.70 -12.07 32.84
CA PHE A 164 19.39 -12.73 32.82
C PHE A 164 19.36 -13.94 33.75
N LYS A 165 20.35 -14.83 33.65
CA LYS A 165 20.41 -16.06 34.45
C LYS A 165 20.49 -15.78 35.96
N LYS A 166 21.25 -14.76 36.36
CA LYS A 166 21.51 -14.44 37.76
C LYS A 166 20.40 -13.63 38.41
N TYR A 167 19.77 -12.71 37.67
CA TYR A 167 18.86 -11.73 38.27
C TYR A 167 17.47 -11.64 37.61
N LEU A 168 17.36 -11.71 36.28
CA LEU A 168 16.18 -11.20 35.57
C LEU A 168 15.26 -12.26 34.92
N ALA A 169 15.70 -13.51 34.80
CA ALA A 169 14.91 -14.60 34.23
C ALA A 169 13.79 -15.06 35.17
N LYS A 170 12.74 -15.70 34.64
CA LYS A 170 11.63 -16.22 35.46
C LYS A 170 12.19 -17.15 36.56
N GLY A 171 11.84 -16.86 37.82
CA GLY A 171 12.37 -17.57 38.99
C GLY A 171 13.67 -16.99 39.58
N SER A 172 14.30 -16.01 38.94
CA SER A 172 15.48 -15.32 39.49
C SER A 172 15.10 -14.26 40.53
N PRO A 173 16.02 -13.86 41.43
CA PRO A 173 15.72 -12.98 42.56
C PRO A 173 15.07 -11.63 42.21
N ALA A 174 15.51 -10.98 41.13
CA ALA A 174 14.98 -9.68 40.71
C ALA A 174 13.84 -9.78 39.68
N TYR A 175 13.33 -10.98 39.39
CA TYR A 175 12.25 -11.18 38.43
C TYR A 175 10.90 -10.67 38.96
N VAL A 176 10.34 -9.70 38.27
CA VAL A 176 8.97 -9.24 38.48
C VAL A 176 8.15 -9.61 37.25
N SER A 177 6.98 -10.23 37.46
CA SER A 177 6.10 -10.62 36.36
C SER A 177 5.71 -9.40 35.52
N LYS A 178 5.68 -9.60 34.19
CA LYS A 178 5.21 -8.60 33.24
C LYS A 178 3.69 -8.75 33.12
N PHE A 179 2.96 -7.64 33.16
CA PHE A 179 1.56 -7.62 32.72
C PHE A 179 1.51 -7.98 31.23
N ARG A 180 0.66 -8.93 30.88
CA ARG A 180 0.46 -9.41 29.52
C ARG A 180 -1.01 -9.18 29.20
N LEU A 181 -1.33 -8.87 27.94
CA LEU A 181 -2.73 -8.69 27.55
C LEU A 181 -3.41 -10.04 27.36
N PRO A 182 -4.69 -10.17 27.71
CA PRO A 182 -5.51 -11.29 27.24
C PRO A 182 -5.46 -11.43 25.71
N ALA A 183 -5.47 -12.67 25.21
CA ALA A 183 -5.27 -12.95 23.80
C ALA A 183 -6.37 -12.35 22.90
N ASP A 184 -7.62 -12.44 23.33
CA ASP A 184 -8.76 -11.80 22.69
C ASP A 184 -8.60 -10.27 22.60
N GLU A 185 -8.23 -9.60 23.70
CA GLU A 185 -7.96 -8.16 23.71
C GLU A 185 -6.81 -7.77 22.77
N ALA A 186 -5.73 -8.56 22.74
CA ALA A 186 -4.56 -8.29 21.91
C ALA A 186 -4.88 -8.43 20.40
N LEU A 187 -5.57 -9.51 20.01
CA LEU A 187 -6.01 -9.70 18.63
C LEU A 187 -7.01 -8.61 18.23
N GLU A 188 -7.97 -8.29 19.09
CA GLU A 188 -8.96 -7.26 18.82
C GLU A 188 -8.33 -5.88 18.64
N ALA A 189 -7.28 -5.55 19.41
CA ALA A 189 -6.54 -4.31 19.25
C ALA A 189 -5.83 -4.22 17.88
N VAL A 190 -5.17 -5.29 17.44
CA VAL A 190 -4.49 -5.34 16.13
C VAL A 190 -5.51 -5.26 15.00
N LEU A 191 -6.57 -6.05 15.05
CA LEU A 191 -7.62 -6.08 14.02
C LEU A 191 -8.40 -4.77 13.98
N GLY A 192 -8.67 -4.17 15.14
CA GLY A 192 -9.32 -2.86 15.27
C GLY A 192 -8.48 -1.70 14.73
N ALA A 193 -7.16 -1.88 14.63
CA ALA A 193 -6.26 -0.97 13.94
C ALA A 193 -6.13 -1.28 12.43
N GLY A 194 -6.96 -2.17 11.88
CA GLY A 194 -6.91 -2.57 10.47
C GLY A 194 -5.73 -3.47 10.11
N GLY A 195 -5.01 -3.97 11.11
CA GLY A 195 -3.84 -4.82 10.93
C GLY A 195 -4.17 -6.32 10.86
N LEU A 196 -3.14 -7.11 10.54
CA LEU A 196 -3.15 -8.57 10.59
C LEU A 196 -2.40 -9.05 11.82
N ALA A 197 -3.02 -9.97 12.55
CA ALA A 197 -2.42 -10.60 13.73
C ALA A 197 -1.64 -11.87 13.34
N VAL A 198 -0.40 -12.00 13.79
CA VAL A 198 0.51 -13.10 13.48
C VAL A 198 1.18 -13.61 14.74
N LEU A 199 1.25 -14.93 14.91
CA LEU A 199 1.98 -15.53 16.03
C LEU A 199 3.49 -15.38 15.81
N ALA A 200 4.18 -14.69 16.71
CA ALA A 200 5.63 -14.55 16.68
C ALA A 200 6.34 -15.81 17.18
N HIS A 201 7.47 -16.16 16.54
CA HIS A 201 8.46 -17.15 16.97
C HIS A 201 7.87 -18.30 17.82
N PRO A 202 7.02 -19.17 17.25
CA PRO A 202 6.22 -20.18 17.98
C PRO A 202 7.05 -21.15 18.85
N SER A 203 8.34 -21.31 18.56
CA SER A 203 9.27 -22.09 19.39
C SER A 203 9.38 -21.59 20.84
N SER A 204 9.12 -20.29 21.08
CA SER A 204 9.15 -19.66 22.40
C SER A 204 8.00 -20.06 23.33
N LEU A 205 6.92 -20.64 22.81
CA LEU A 205 5.75 -21.08 23.59
C LEU A 205 6.02 -22.33 24.43
N GLY A 206 7.00 -23.16 24.04
CA GLY A 206 7.29 -24.42 24.70
C GLY A 206 6.15 -25.45 24.60
N MET A 207 5.28 -25.32 23.58
CA MET A 207 4.19 -26.25 23.31
C MET A 207 4.65 -27.40 22.41
N ASP A 208 4.17 -28.62 22.69
CA ASP A 208 4.33 -29.74 21.76
C ASP A 208 3.49 -29.53 20.48
N PRO A 209 3.79 -30.25 19.39
CA PRO A 209 3.11 -30.06 18.10
C PRO A 209 1.58 -30.15 18.16
N SER A 210 1.02 -31.06 18.96
CA SER A 210 -0.43 -31.26 19.03
C SER A 210 -1.12 -30.12 19.78
N THR A 211 -0.51 -29.66 20.87
CA THR A 211 -0.97 -28.50 21.63
C THR A 211 -0.87 -27.23 20.79
N LEU A 212 0.23 -27.04 20.05
CA LEU A 212 0.41 -25.88 19.17
C LEU A 212 -0.66 -25.84 18.07
N ALA A 213 -0.99 -26.97 17.44
CA ALA A 213 -2.02 -27.01 16.40
C ALA A 213 -3.40 -26.59 16.95
N SER A 214 -3.76 -27.08 18.14
CA SER A 214 -5.01 -26.70 18.82
C SER A 214 -4.99 -25.23 19.27
N PHE A 215 -3.83 -24.72 19.68
CA PHE A 215 -3.64 -23.33 20.06
C PHE A 215 -3.81 -22.39 18.87
N LEU A 216 -3.17 -22.70 17.73
CA LEU A 216 -3.33 -21.94 16.48
C LEU A 216 -4.78 -21.96 15.99
N LEU A 217 -5.47 -23.10 16.06
CA LEU A 217 -6.89 -23.18 15.69
C LEU A 217 -7.76 -22.29 16.58
N HIS A 218 -7.50 -22.24 17.88
CA HIS A 218 -8.18 -21.35 18.80
C HIS A 218 -7.93 -19.87 18.46
N LEU A 219 -6.67 -19.46 18.28
CA LEU A 219 -6.33 -18.10 17.90
C LEU A 219 -6.88 -17.72 16.53
N LYS A 220 -6.93 -18.65 15.56
CA LYS A 220 -7.57 -18.43 14.27
C LYS A 220 -9.06 -18.09 14.43
N GLY A 221 -9.76 -18.75 15.34
CA GLY A 221 -11.15 -18.41 15.69
C GLY A 221 -11.33 -16.99 16.23
N LEU A 222 -10.27 -16.40 16.79
CA LEU A 222 -10.22 -15.02 17.28
C LEU A 222 -9.71 -14.02 16.22
N GLY A 223 -9.32 -14.48 15.02
CA GLY A 223 -8.86 -13.64 13.91
C GLY A 223 -7.36 -13.67 13.63
N LEU A 224 -6.62 -14.66 14.15
CA LEU A 224 -5.23 -14.86 13.77
C LEU A 224 -5.11 -15.10 12.25
N SER A 225 -4.16 -14.41 11.62
CA SER A 225 -3.97 -14.38 10.18
C SER A 225 -2.70 -15.07 9.70
N GLY A 226 -1.73 -15.29 10.59
CA GLY A 226 -0.46 -15.91 10.21
C GLY A 226 0.37 -16.47 11.36
N ILE A 227 1.50 -17.07 11.00
CA ILE A 227 2.52 -17.60 11.90
C ILE A 227 3.91 -17.23 11.36
N GLU A 228 4.81 -16.85 12.25
CA GLU A 228 6.23 -16.63 11.94
C GLU A 228 6.96 -17.97 11.87
N ALA A 229 6.84 -18.66 10.73
CA ALA A 229 7.48 -19.96 10.54
C ALA A 229 8.98 -19.82 10.21
N LEU A 230 9.36 -18.74 9.52
CA LEU A 230 10.74 -18.46 9.11
C LEU A 230 11.40 -17.58 10.18
N TYR A 231 12.24 -18.19 11.01
CA TYR A 231 12.91 -17.51 12.12
C TYR A 231 14.34 -18.05 12.34
N PRO A 232 15.35 -17.22 12.69
CA PRO A 232 16.75 -17.64 12.71
C PRO A 232 17.09 -18.81 13.64
N SER A 233 16.35 -18.99 14.73
CA SER A 233 16.60 -20.08 15.68
C SER A 233 15.76 -21.34 15.43
N HIS A 234 14.94 -21.36 14.39
CA HIS A 234 14.19 -22.57 14.03
C HIS A 234 15.09 -23.58 13.32
N SER A 235 14.98 -24.86 13.70
CA SER A 235 15.57 -25.95 12.92
C SER A 235 14.78 -26.12 11.61
N PRO A 236 15.39 -26.72 10.56
CA PRO A 236 14.67 -27.06 9.33
C PRO A 236 13.36 -27.83 9.57
N ASP A 237 13.39 -28.83 10.46
CA ASP A 237 12.22 -29.63 10.84
C ASP A 237 11.12 -28.79 11.50
N SER A 238 11.49 -27.84 12.37
CA SER A 238 10.53 -26.92 12.99
C SER A 238 9.92 -25.99 11.95
N THR A 239 10.73 -25.42 11.06
CA THR A 239 10.28 -24.55 9.97
C THR A 239 9.29 -25.27 9.05
N GLU A 240 9.63 -26.48 8.59
CA GLU A 240 8.75 -27.28 7.73
C GLU A 240 7.42 -27.62 8.43
N ARG A 241 7.48 -27.95 9.73
CA ARG A 241 6.28 -28.20 10.54
C ARG A 241 5.39 -26.96 10.65
N TYR A 242 5.96 -25.79 10.94
CA TYR A 242 5.20 -24.55 11.06
C TYR A 242 4.58 -24.12 9.73
N ILE A 243 5.29 -24.29 8.60
CA ILE A 243 4.75 -24.07 7.25
C ILE A 243 3.60 -25.04 6.97
N SER A 244 3.73 -26.32 7.36
CA SER A 244 2.69 -27.32 7.16
C SER A 244 1.42 -26.98 7.95
N LEU A 245 1.58 -26.63 9.24
CA LEU A 245 0.47 -26.17 10.08
C LEU A 245 -0.18 -24.89 9.52
N ALA A 246 0.62 -23.94 9.02
CA ALA A 246 0.10 -22.74 8.40
C ALA A 246 -0.80 -23.07 7.20
N ARG A 247 -0.39 -24.00 6.33
CA ARG A 247 -1.19 -24.44 5.18
C ARG A 247 -2.46 -25.18 5.59
N GLU A 248 -2.35 -26.11 6.53
CA GLU A 248 -3.50 -26.88 7.05
C GLU A 248 -4.55 -25.97 7.67
N LEU A 249 -4.10 -24.96 8.40
CA LEU A 249 -4.96 -24.00 9.08
C LEU A 249 -5.22 -22.75 8.25
N ASP A 250 -4.85 -22.70 6.97
CA ASP A 250 -4.99 -21.51 6.11
C ASP A 250 -4.58 -20.21 6.83
N LEU A 251 -3.33 -20.17 7.28
CA LEU A 251 -2.63 -19.04 7.89
C LEU A 251 -1.45 -18.63 7.00
N SER A 252 -1.08 -17.35 7.02
CA SER A 252 0.09 -16.87 6.28
C SER A 252 1.39 -17.33 6.92
N VAL A 253 2.35 -17.71 6.09
CA VAL A 253 3.75 -17.82 6.50
C VAL A 253 4.40 -16.45 6.49
N THR A 254 5.00 -16.06 7.62
CA THR A 254 5.81 -14.84 7.75
C THR A 254 7.20 -15.17 8.25
N GLY A 255 8.08 -14.16 8.25
CA GLY A 255 9.42 -14.29 8.79
C GLY A 255 10.09 -12.95 9.06
N GLY A 256 10.99 -12.98 10.02
CA GLY A 256 11.88 -11.88 10.33
C GLY A 256 13.05 -12.38 11.16
N THR A 257 14.04 -11.53 11.31
CA THR A 257 15.28 -11.88 12.01
C THR A 257 15.17 -11.69 13.53
N ASP A 258 14.15 -10.96 13.99
CA ASP A 258 14.03 -10.45 15.35
C ASP A 258 15.29 -9.66 15.76
N PHE A 259 15.69 -8.77 14.84
CA PHE A 259 16.89 -7.95 14.92
C PHE A 259 16.79 -6.93 16.04
N HIS A 260 17.82 -6.88 16.89
CA HIS A 260 17.96 -5.94 18.00
C HIS A 260 19.29 -5.15 17.96
N GLY A 261 20.07 -5.30 16.89
CA GLY A 261 21.39 -4.70 16.78
C GLY A 261 22.40 -5.24 17.79
N LEU A 262 23.03 -4.36 18.56
CA LEU A 262 24.13 -4.69 19.48
C LEU A 262 23.74 -5.70 20.57
N ALA A 263 22.45 -5.84 20.90
CA ALA A 263 21.98 -6.86 21.83
C ALA A 263 22.03 -8.29 21.27
N LYS A 264 22.02 -8.44 19.93
CA LYS A 264 22.16 -9.70 19.20
C LYS A 264 23.17 -9.53 18.05
N PRO A 265 24.47 -9.41 18.36
CA PRO A 265 25.48 -9.02 17.37
C PRO A 265 25.69 -10.04 16.24
N ASP A 266 25.17 -11.25 16.39
CA ASP A 266 25.23 -12.32 15.40
C ASP A 266 23.97 -12.43 14.52
N VAL A 267 23.05 -11.49 14.64
CA VAL A 267 21.89 -11.34 13.75
C VAL A 267 22.06 -10.05 12.97
N ALA A 268 22.19 -10.14 11.65
CA ALA A 268 22.17 -8.97 10.77
C ALA A 268 20.75 -8.73 10.25
N LEU A 269 20.42 -7.47 9.97
CA LEU A 269 19.14 -7.09 9.39
C LEU A 269 18.95 -7.79 8.04
N GLY A 270 17.82 -8.47 7.83
CA GLY A 270 17.54 -9.23 6.62
C GLY A 270 18.30 -10.54 6.45
N ILE A 271 19.42 -10.71 7.17
CA ILE A 271 20.31 -11.87 7.10
C ILE A 271 20.53 -12.37 8.53
N GLY A 272 19.72 -13.34 8.93
CA GLY A 272 19.86 -13.96 10.25
C GLY A 272 21.10 -14.86 10.35
N ARG A 273 21.14 -15.71 11.38
CA ARG A 273 22.25 -16.66 11.58
C ARG A 273 22.29 -17.71 10.45
N GLY A 274 23.50 -18.07 10.02
CA GLY A 274 23.71 -19.24 9.15
C GLY A 274 23.14 -19.14 7.73
N GLY A 275 22.98 -17.92 7.20
CA GLY A 275 22.40 -17.71 5.86
C GLY A 275 20.87 -17.71 5.86
N PHE A 276 20.24 -17.52 7.02
CA PHE A 276 18.81 -17.29 7.13
C PHE A 276 18.37 -16.13 6.24
N PHE A 277 17.30 -16.35 5.49
CA PHE A 277 16.75 -15.43 4.53
C PHE A 277 15.23 -15.62 4.45
N VAL A 278 14.50 -14.52 4.36
CA VAL A 278 13.04 -14.55 4.16
C VAL A 278 12.74 -14.08 2.74
N PRO A 279 12.11 -14.92 1.90
CA PRO A 279 11.80 -14.54 0.53
C PRO A 279 10.70 -13.49 0.47
N PHE A 280 10.75 -12.64 -0.56
CA PHE A 280 9.72 -11.62 -0.82
C PHE A 280 8.29 -12.19 -0.94
N SER A 281 8.16 -13.45 -1.36
CA SER A 281 6.87 -14.14 -1.44
C SER A 281 6.15 -14.25 -0.09
N ALA A 282 6.87 -14.24 1.04
CA ALA A 282 6.23 -14.22 2.36
C ALA A 282 5.51 -12.89 2.63
N TYR A 283 6.06 -11.77 2.13
CA TYR A 283 5.37 -10.48 2.15
C TYR A 283 4.15 -10.51 1.22
N GLU A 284 4.29 -11.03 -0.01
CA GLU A 284 3.19 -11.09 -0.98
C GLU A 284 2.01 -11.91 -0.43
N GLU A 285 2.29 -13.05 0.20
CA GLU A 285 1.30 -13.92 0.84
C GLU A 285 0.57 -13.18 1.97
N LEU A 286 1.33 -12.55 2.87
CA LEU A 286 0.75 -11.79 3.99
C LEU A 286 -0.06 -10.58 3.49
N PHE A 287 0.45 -9.86 2.50
CA PHE A 287 -0.22 -8.72 1.89
C PHE A 287 -1.54 -9.14 1.21
N ALA A 288 -1.56 -10.28 0.53
CA ALA A 288 -2.78 -10.82 -0.08
C ALA A 288 -3.87 -11.13 0.97
N ARG A 289 -3.50 -11.61 2.17
CA ARG A 289 -4.46 -11.89 3.27
C ARG A 289 -5.09 -10.65 3.87
N ARG A 290 -4.43 -9.51 3.78
CA ARG A 290 -4.93 -8.23 4.28
C ARG A 290 -6.30 -7.89 3.69
N GLY A 291 -6.56 -8.44 2.50
CA GLY A 291 -7.76 -8.19 1.75
C GLY A 291 -7.92 -6.69 1.43
N PRO A 292 -9.04 -6.34 0.81
CA PRO A 292 -9.36 -4.97 0.37
C PRO A 292 -9.33 -3.85 1.39
N ARG A 293 -9.41 -4.16 2.69
CA ARG A 293 -9.40 -3.13 3.73
C ARG A 293 -8.02 -2.58 4.03
N GLY A 294 -7.00 -3.15 3.40
CA GLY A 294 -5.65 -2.81 3.73
C GLY A 294 -4.73 -2.68 2.53
N PHE A 295 -4.93 -1.62 1.76
CA PHE A 295 -3.81 -0.71 1.62
C PHE A 295 -3.62 -0.02 2.98
N VAL A 296 -2.38 0.28 3.40
CA VAL A 296 -2.24 1.35 4.39
C VAL A 296 -2.71 2.49 3.54
N ARG A 297 -3.97 2.89 3.73
CA ARG A 297 -4.55 3.93 2.90
C ARG A 297 -3.59 5.07 3.08
N PRO A 298 -2.91 5.50 2.01
CA PRO A 298 -1.96 6.56 2.19
C PRO A 298 -2.75 7.73 2.78
N PRO A 299 -2.16 8.46 3.74
CA PRO A 299 -2.90 9.47 4.48
C PRO A 299 -3.54 10.42 3.46
N HIS A 300 -4.73 10.94 3.77
CA HIS A 300 -5.44 11.82 2.85
C HIS A 300 -4.57 12.98 2.39
N SER A 301 -3.64 13.45 3.24
CA SER A 301 -2.64 14.46 2.90
C SER A 301 -1.81 14.16 1.65
N GLN A 302 -1.50 12.88 1.38
CA GLN A 302 -0.79 12.48 0.16
C GLN A 302 -1.66 12.66 -1.08
N LEU A 303 -2.93 12.27 -1.00
CA LEU A 303 -3.87 12.48 -2.09
C LEU A 303 -4.16 13.97 -2.29
N GLU A 304 -4.39 14.72 -1.21
CA GLU A 304 -4.57 16.18 -1.24
C GLU A 304 -3.40 16.91 -1.91
N ALA A 305 -2.16 16.49 -1.62
CA ALA A 305 -0.97 17.02 -2.27
C ALA A 305 -0.95 16.75 -3.78
N ARG A 306 -1.38 15.55 -4.21
CA ARG A 306 -1.47 15.19 -5.63
C ARG A 306 -2.62 15.87 -6.35
N LEU A 307 -3.73 16.12 -5.65
CA LEU A 307 -4.87 16.87 -6.17
C LEU A 307 -4.59 18.37 -6.28
N GLY A 308 -3.56 18.88 -5.59
CA GLY A 308 -3.34 20.32 -5.44
C GLY A 308 -4.42 21.01 -4.59
N TYR A 309 -5.20 20.24 -3.82
CA TYR A 309 -6.36 20.71 -3.05
C TYR A 309 -6.42 20.07 -1.67
N ARG A 310 -6.56 20.91 -0.63
CA ARG A 310 -6.73 20.47 0.76
C ARG A 310 -8.18 20.65 1.20
N PHE A 311 -8.79 19.58 1.68
CA PHE A 311 -10.18 19.60 2.12
C PHE A 311 -10.31 20.24 3.49
N ASN A 312 -11.27 21.17 3.62
CA ASN A 312 -11.66 21.72 4.92
C ASN A 312 -12.52 20.71 5.70
N ARG A 313 -13.26 19.87 4.98
CA ARG A 313 -14.11 18.80 5.51
C ARG A 313 -13.58 17.42 5.09
N PRO A 314 -12.66 16.81 5.87
CA PRO A 314 -12.05 15.52 5.51
C PRO A 314 -13.07 14.39 5.41
N GLU A 315 -14.24 14.51 6.05
CA GLU A 315 -15.32 13.55 5.97
C GLU A 315 -15.94 13.43 4.57
N ILE A 316 -15.93 14.51 3.77
CA ILE A 316 -16.48 14.48 2.41
C ILE A 316 -15.53 13.77 1.46
N LEU A 317 -14.21 13.96 1.65
CA LEU A 317 -13.21 13.18 0.94
C LEU A 317 -13.33 11.68 1.30
N ALA A 318 -13.55 11.35 2.57
CA ALA A 318 -13.78 9.97 2.99
C ALA A 318 -15.03 9.35 2.33
N GLU A 319 -16.13 10.10 2.21
CA GLU A 319 -17.34 9.68 1.48
C GLU A 319 -17.04 9.44 -0.01
N ALA A 320 -16.33 10.36 -0.68
CA ALA A 320 -15.96 10.23 -2.10
C ALA A 320 -15.08 9.02 -2.40
N LEU A 321 -14.23 8.64 -1.46
CA LEU A 321 -13.36 7.47 -1.57
C LEU A 321 -14.08 6.16 -1.24
N THR A 322 -15.31 6.19 -0.73
CA THR A 322 -16.01 4.98 -0.28
C THR A 322 -16.91 4.42 -1.37
N HIS A 323 -16.52 3.31 -1.98
CA HIS A 323 -17.33 2.65 -3.01
C HIS A 323 -18.53 1.89 -2.41
N SER A 324 -19.65 1.85 -3.14
CA SER A 324 -20.91 1.21 -2.73
C SER A 324 -20.78 -0.23 -2.25
N SER A 325 -19.83 -1.00 -2.80
CA SER A 325 -19.56 -2.37 -2.37
C SER A 325 -19.22 -2.46 -0.88
N HIS A 326 -18.61 -1.43 -0.29
CA HIS A 326 -18.22 -1.42 1.12
C HIS A 326 -19.42 -1.49 2.07
N LEU A 327 -20.58 -0.95 1.70
CA LEU A 327 -21.77 -0.87 2.56
C LEU A 327 -22.32 -2.25 2.97
N GLY A 328 -22.11 -3.28 2.15
CA GLY A 328 -22.56 -4.65 2.42
C GLY A 328 -21.62 -5.50 3.29
N ASP A 329 -20.40 -5.03 3.57
CA ASP A 329 -19.35 -5.82 4.24
C ASP A 329 -19.08 -5.27 5.66
N GLY A 330 -20.10 -5.16 6.51
CA GLY A 330 -19.92 -4.75 7.92
C GLY A 330 -19.42 -3.31 8.11
N ALA A 331 -19.79 -2.40 7.20
CA ALA A 331 -19.55 -0.97 7.38
C ALA A 331 -20.28 -0.44 8.62
N PRO A 332 -19.69 0.54 9.36
CA PRO A 332 -20.36 1.18 10.48
C PRO A 332 -21.74 1.74 10.09
N CYS A 333 -22.69 1.71 11.03
CA CYS A 333 -24.01 2.29 10.84
C CYS A 333 -23.89 3.78 10.45
N GLY A 334 -24.51 4.17 9.33
CA GLY A 334 -24.47 5.55 8.83
C GLY A 334 -23.34 5.86 7.82
N THR A 335 -22.49 4.89 7.47
CA THR A 335 -21.51 5.04 6.39
C THR A 335 -22.23 5.34 5.07
N ARG A 336 -21.75 6.34 4.33
CA ARG A 336 -22.24 6.71 3.00
C ARG A 336 -21.23 6.28 1.94
N ASP A 337 -21.73 5.91 0.78
CA ASP A 337 -20.91 5.66 -0.40
C ASP A 337 -20.80 6.91 -1.28
N ASN A 338 -19.96 6.78 -2.29
CA ASN A 338 -19.57 7.84 -3.19
C ASN A 338 -20.62 8.18 -4.26
N GLN A 339 -21.69 7.40 -4.41
CA GLN A 339 -22.60 7.50 -5.57
C GLN A 339 -23.29 8.87 -5.70
N ARG A 340 -23.60 9.52 -4.56
CA ARG A 340 -24.20 10.87 -4.57
C ARG A 340 -23.20 11.94 -4.99
N LEU A 341 -21.93 11.76 -4.62
CA LEU A 341 -20.85 12.67 -4.99
C LEU A 341 -20.42 12.43 -6.44
N GLU A 342 -20.41 11.19 -6.91
CA GLU A 342 -20.24 10.79 -8.32
C GLU A 342 -21.27 11.53 -9.20
N PHE A 343 -22.55 11.43 -8.86
CA PHE A 343 -23.62 12.12 -9.58
C PHE A 343 -23.42 13.64 -9.68
N LEU A 344 -22.99 14.28 -8.59
CA LEU A 344 -22.67 15.71 -8.58
C LEU A 344 -21.40 16.00 -9.39
N GLY A 345 -20.41 15.14 -9.24
CA GLY A 345 -19.10 15.20 -9.85
C GLY A 345 -19.15 15.17 -11.37
N ASP A 346 -19.90 14.24 -11.96
CA ASP A 346 -20.11 14.17 -13.43
C ASP A 346 -20.63 15.49 -13.98
N ALA A 347 -21.67 16.06 -13.35
CA ALA A 347 -22.25 17.33 -13.78
C ALA A 347 -21.26 18.51 -13.67
N VAL A 348 -20.51 18.58 -12.56
CA VAL A 348 -19.51 19.64 -12.32
C VAL A 348 -18.32 19.49 -13.29
N LEU A 349 -17.81 18.28 -13.44
CA LEU A 349 -16.69 17.97 -14.33
C LEU A 349 -17.05 18.29 -15.78
N GLY A 350 -18.26 17.90 -16.21
CA GLY A 350 -18.78 18.22 -17.54
C GLY A 350 -18.88 19.72 -17.80
N LEU A 351 -19.25 20.53 -16.80
CA LEU A 351 -19.27 21.99 -16.90
C LEU A 351 -17.85 22.57 -16.98
N CYS A 352 -16.96 22.19 -16.07
CA CYS A 352 -15.59 22.71 -16.02
C CYS A 352 -14.78 22.36 -17.29
N VAL A 353 -14.95 21.13 -17.81
CA VAL A 353 -14.32 20.72 -19.08
C VAL A 353 -14.92 21.49 -20.26
N ALA A 354 -16.24 21.74 -20.28
CA ALA A 354 -16.85 22.56 -21.32
C ALA A 354 -16.31 24.00 -21.31
N MET A 355 -16.15 24.60 -20.13
CA MET A 355 -15.54 25.92 -19.96
C MET A 355 -14.09 25.94 -20.45
N LEU A 356 -13.27 24.96 -20.06
CA LEU A 356 -11.90 24.81 -20.52
C LEU A 356 -11.81 24.70 -22.05
N LEU A 357 -12.69 23.90 -22.67
CA LEU A 357 -12.70 23.72 -24.12
C LEU A 357 -13.11 25.00 -24.85
N MET A 358 -14.12 25.73 -24.35
CA MET A 358 -14.53 27.00 -24.95
C MET A 358 -13.43 28.06 -24.86
N GLU A 359 -12.65 28.07 -23.78
CA GLU A 359 -11.52 28.98 -23.61
C GLU A 359 -10.34 28.62 -24.51
N ARG A 360 -9.99 27.32 -24.58
CA ARG A 360 -8.82 26.84 -25.32
C ARG A 360 -9.05 26.73 -26.83
N LEU A 361 -10.31 26.57 -27.26
CA LEU A 361 -10.70 26.33 -28.65
C LEU A 361 -11.83 27.28 -29.09
N PRO A 362 -11.58 28.60 -29.16
CA PRO A 362 -12.62 29.60 -29.45
C PRO A 362 -13.27 29.43 -30.84
N GLU A 363 -12.57 28.80 -31.78
CA GLU A 363 -13.03 28.58 -33.16
C GLU A 363 -13.70 27.21 -33.35
N ALA A 364 -13.79 26.36 -32.32
CA ALA A 364 -14.38 25.04 -32.44
C ALA A 364 -15.91 25.10 -32.49
N ASP A 365 -16.51 24.29 -33.37
CA ASP A 365 -17.97 24.15 -33.45
C ASP A 365 -18.53 23.28 -32.31
N GLU A 366 -19.86 23.36 -32.09
CA GLU A 366 -20.57 22.58 -31.06
C GLU A 366 -20.29 21.08 -31.15
N GLY A 367 -20.20 20.53 -32.37
CA GLY A 367 -19.97 19.12 -32.60
C GLY A 367 -18.56 18.68 -32.21
N GLN A 368 -17.56 19.52 -32.49
CA GLN A 368 -16.17 19.33 -32.07
C GLN A 368 -16.06 19.40 -30.55
N LEU A 369 -16.65 20.43 -29.92
CA LEU A 369 -16.66 20.60 -28.46
C LEU A 369 -17.33 19.42 -27.76
N THR A 370 -18.48 18.96 -28.26
CA THR A 370 -19.21 17.81 -27.71
C THR A 370 -18.40 16.52 -27.79
N ARG A 371 -17.76 16.24 -28.94
CA ARG A 371 -16.90 15.05 -29.10
C ARG A 371 -15.67 15.11 -28.21
N MET A 372 -15.03 16.27 -28.11
CA MET A 372 -13.83 16.44 -27.27
C MET A 372 -14.17 16.28 -25.80
N ARG A 373 -15.25 16.91 -25.33
CA ARG A 373 -15.75 16.75 -23.97
C ARG A 373 -16.02 15.28 -23.66
N ALA A 374 -16.78 14.59 -24.51
CA ALA A 374 -17.09 13.18 -24.34
C ALA A 374 -15.85 12.27 -24.29
N ALA A 375 -14.79 12.61 -25.04
CA ALA A 375 -13.53 11.89 -24.99
C ALA A 375 -12.79 12.12 -23.66
N LEU A 376 -12.72 13.37 -23.21
CA LEU A 376 -12.02 13.78 -21.98
C LEU A 376 -12.70 13.26 -20.71
N VAL A 377 -14.03 13.21 -20.68
CA VAL A 377 -14.81 12.69 -19.55
C VAL A 377 -15.26 11.24 -19.74
N SER A 378 -14.60 10.50 -20.65
CA SER A 378 -14.90 9.08 -20.82
C SER A 378 -14.37 8.25 -19.65
N GLU A 379 -15.04 7.15 -19.31
CA GLU A 379 -14.59 6.20 -18.26
C GLU A 379 -13.10 5.86 -18.39
N LYS A 380 -12.63 5.63 -19.62
CA LYS A 380 -11.22 5.34 -19.89
C LYS A 380 -10.31 6.52 -19.52
N ALA A 381 -10.64 7.73 -19.97
CA ALA A 381 -9.81 8.91 -19.73
C ALA A 381 -9.76 9.27 -18.23
N LEU A 382 -10.91 9.19 -17.55
CA LEU A 382 -11.00 9.43 -16.10
C LEU A 382 -10.25 8.38 -15.31
N ALA A 383 -10.34 7.10 -15.69
CA ALA A 383 -9.56 6.04 -15.06
C ALA A 383 -8.04 6.24 -15.25
N ASP A 384 -7.60 6.68 -16.44
CA ASP A 384 -6.19 6.95 -16.71
C ASP A 384 -5.68 8.15 -15.88
N LEU A 385 -6.48 9.20 -15.73
CA LEU A 385 -6.18 10.33 -14.83
C LEU A 385 -6.15 9.88 -13.36
N ALA A 386 -7.13 9.11 -12.91
CA ALA A 386 -7.18 8.55 -11.56
C ALA A 386 -5.94 7.70 -11.25
N ARG A 387 -5.42 6.93 -12.21
CA ARG A 387 -4.15 6.20 -12.06
C ARG A 387 -2.95 7.13 -11.94
N SER A 388 -2.90 8.21 -12.71
CA SER A 388 -1.80 9.20 -12.62
C SER A 388 -1.73 9.90 -11.26
N LEU A 389 -2.89 10.04 -10.60
CA LEU A 389 -3.02 10.54 -9.22
C LEU A 389 -2.80 9.45 -8.16
N GLU A 390 -2.63 8.20 -8.58
CA GLU A 390 -2.66 6.99 -7.76
C GLU A 390 -3.89 6.97 -6.82
N LEU A 391 -5.08 7.24 -7.36
CA LEU A 391 -6.33 7.28 -6.59
C LEU A 391 -6.73 5.90 -6.05
N GLY A 392 -6.45 4.83 -6.79
CA GLY A 392 -6.85 3.45 -6.47
C GLY A 392 -6.53 3.00 -5.03
N PRO A 393 -5.28 3.15 -4.55
CA PRO A 393 -4.88 2.87 -3.17
C PRO A 393 -5.70 3.58 -2.06
N HIS A 394 -6.38 4.68 -2.38
CA HIS A 394 -7.19 5.44 -1.43
C HIS A 394 -8.66 4.97 -1.37
N ILE A 395 -9.12 4.16 -2.34
CA ILE A 395 -10.52 3.76 -2.46
C ILE A 395 -10.88 2.68 -1.43
N VAL A 396 -12.02 2.85 -0.75
CA VAL A 396 -12.59 1.91 0.20
C VAL A 396 -13.51 0.94 -0.51
N LEU A 397 -13.17 -0.34 -0.47
CA LEU A 397 -13.87 -1.41 -1.18
C LEU A 397 -14.29 -2.54 -0.22
N SER A 398 -15.28 -3.33 -0.62
CA SER A 398 -15.60 -4.60 0.06
C SER A 398 -14.49 -5.62 -0.10
N ARG A 399 -14.47 -6.65 0.76
CA ARG A 399 -13.54 -7.78 0.66
C ARG A 399 -13.57 -8.54 -0.67
N GLY A 400 -14.74 -8.64 -1.31
CA GLY A 400 -14.85 -9.27 -2.62
C GLY A 400 -14.31 -8.37 -3.73
N GLU A 401 -14.63 -7.07 -3.67
CA GLU A 401 -14.39 -6.15 -4.77
C GLU A 401 -12.90 -5.86 -4.96
N ALA A 402 -12.14 -5.60 -3.90
CA ALA A 402 -10.70 -5.40 -4.09
C ALA A 402 -9.89 -6.71 -4.17
N GLY A 403 -10.45 -7.85 -3.77
CA GLY A 403 -9.89 -9.16 -4.12
C GLY A 403 -9.90 -9.38 -5.64
N ALA A 404 -10.93 -8.85 -6.32
CA ALA A 404 -11.01 -8.77 -7.77
C ALA A 404 -10.24 -7.57 -8.37
N ARG A 405 -9.31 -6.96 -7.61
CA ARG A 405 -8.54 -5.77 -7.98
C ARG A 405 -9.41 -4.57 -8.37
N GLY A 406 -10.53 -4.36 -7.67
CA GLY A 406 -11.44 -3.25 -7.89
C GLY A 406 -10.78 -1.87 -7.94
N TYR A 407 -9.72 -1.64 -7.16
CA TYR A 407 -8.95 -0.39 -7.14
C TYR A 407 -8.23 -0.07 -8.46
N ASP A 408 -8.18 -0.99 -9.42
CA ASP A 408 -7.59 -0.79 -10.76
C ASP A 408 -8.62 -0.99 -11.89
N LYS A 409 -9.90 -1.22 -11.55
CA LYS A 409 -10.97 -1.31 -12.55
C LYS A 409 -11.33 0.09 -13.06
N ASN A 410 -11.47 0.23 -14.38
CA ASN A 410 -11.76 1.52 -15.02
C ASN A 410 -13.02 2.19 -14.45
N GLY A 411 -14.16 1.48 -14.40
CA GLY A 411 -15.39 2.02 -13.83
C GLY A 411 -15.20 2.58 -12.41
N ILE A 412 -14.67 1.79 -11.48
CA ILE A 412 -14.47 2.22 -10.08
C ILE A 412 -13.55 3.45 -9.98
N LEU A 413 -12.48 3.47 -10.78
CA LEU A 413 -11.55 4.60 -10.81
C LEU A 413 -12.21 5.87 -11.38
N ALA A 414 -13.00 5.74 -12.45
CA ALA A 414 -13.73 6.84 -13.06
C ALA A 414 -14.80 7.40 -12.09
N ASP A 415 -15.64 6.54 -11.52
CA ASP A 415 -16.69 6.90 -10.57
C ASP A 415 -16.09 7.60 -9.34
N CYS A 416 -14.94 7.12 -8.84
CA CYS A 416 -14.24 7.74 -7.73
C CYS A 416 -13.63 9.10 -8.10
N PHE A 417 -13.09 9.25 -9.32
CA PHE A 417 -12.58 10.54 -9.81
C PHE A 417 -13.70 11.59 -9.88
N GLU A 418 -14.87 11.21 -10.38
CA GLU A 418 -16.06 12.05 -10.38
C GLU A 418 -16.48 12.39 -8.95
N ALA A 419 -16.56 11.39 -8.07
CA ALA A 419 -16.93 11.62 -6.67
C ALA A 419 -15.97 12.57 -5.95
N VAL A 420 -14.66 12.47 -6.18
CA VAL A 420 -13.66 13.39 -5.63
C VAL A 420 -13.85 14.80 -6.19
N THR A 421 -14.20 14.94 -7.48
CA THR A 421 -14.56 16.23 -8.08
C THR A 421 -15.83 16.82 -7.43
N GLY A 422 -16.85 16.00 -7.20
CA GLY A 422 -18.08 16.40 -6.49
C GLY A 422 -17.83 16.79 -5.04
N ALA A 423 -16.90 16.11 -4.36
CA ALA A 423 -16.45 16.47 -3.02
C ALA A 423 -15.73 17.82 -3.00
N MET A 424 -14.82 18.06 -3.94
CA MET A 424 -14.15 19.35 -4.10
C MET A 424 -15.16 20.48 -4.33
N PHE A 425 -16.19 20.24 -5.15
CA PHE A 425 -17.23 21.24 -5.38
C PHE A 425 -18.00 21.56 -4.11
N GLN A 426 -18.37 20.55 -3.32
CA GLN A 426 -19.07 20.80 -2.05
C GLN A 426 -18.20 21.58 -1.08
N ASP A 427 -16.91 21.30 -1.03
CA ASP A 427 -15.96 21.87 -0.07
C ASP A 427 -15.44 23.26 -0.46
N GLY A 428 -14.94 23.42 -1.68
CA GLY A 428 -14.26 24.62 -2.18
C GLY A 428 -15.02 25.37 -3.28
N GLY A 429 -16.17 24.87 -3.73
CA GLY A 429 -17.00 25.50 -4.76
C GLY A 429 -16.45 25.35 -6.19
N ALA A 430 -17.05 26.11 -7.12
CA ALA A 430 -16.74 26.02 -8.55
C ALA A 430 -15.29 26.41 -8.89
N ASP A 431 -14.72 27.40 -8.18
CA ASP A 431 -13.38 27.90 -8.46
C ASP A 431 -12.31 26.83 -8.19
N ALA A 432 -12.47 26.06 -7.12
CA ALA A 432 -11.58 24.94 -6.79
C ALA A 432 -11.63 23.86 -7.88
N CYS A 433 -12.83 23.49 -8.34
CA CYS A 433 -13.00 22.52 -9.42
C CYS A 433 -12.42 23.02 -10.75
N GLN A 434 -12.58 24.31 -11.08
CA GLN A 434 -12.02 24.87 -12.31
C GLN A 434 -10.50 24.89 -12.29
N ALA A 435 -9.88 25.23 -11.14
CA ALA A 435 -8.42 25.17 -10.98
C ALA A 435 -7.90 23.73 -11.17
N PHE A 436 -8.54 22.76 -10.50
CA PHE A 436 -8.23 21.34 -10.65
C PHE A 436 -8.35 20.88 -12.12
N VAL A 437 -9.48 21.16 -12.79
CA VAL A 437 -9.68 20.77 -14.19
C VAL A 437 -8.66 21.42 -15.12
N ASN A 438 -8.34 22.70 -14.92
CA ASN A 438 -7.33 23.39 -15.73
C ASN A 438 -5.95 22.73 -15.59
N GLU A 439 -5.56 22.31 -14.39
CA GLU A 439 -4.27 21.66 -14.16
C GLU A 439 -4.17 20.29 -14.85
N PHE A 440 -5.20 19.44 -14.69
CA PHE A 440 -5.13 18.05 -15.16
C PHE A 440 -5.63 17.83 -16.59
N PHE A 441 -6.59 18.62 -17.07
CA PHE A 441 -7.18 18.45 -18.40
C PHE A 441 -6.56 19.36 -19.46
N SER A 442 -5.99 20.52 -19.11
CA SER A 442 -5.37 21.41 -20.11
C SER A 442 -4.29 20.71 -20.93
N PRO A 443 -3.40 19.85 -20.37
CA PRO A 443 -2.43 19.09 -21.15
C PRO A 443 -3.04 18.09 -22.14
N LEU A 444 -4.30 17.69 -21.92
CA LEU A 444 -5.02 16.74 -22.78
C LEU A 444 -5.75 17.43 -23.95
N VAL A 445 -5.91 18.75 -23.90
CA VAL A 445 -6.56 19.53 -24.96
C VAL A 445 -5.53 19.88 -26.04
N PRO A 446 -5.69 19.39 -27.28
CA PRO A 446 -4.75 19.69 -28.36
C PRO A 446 -4.82 21.17 -28.77
N GLU A 447 -3.67 21.82 -28.94
CA GLU A 447 -3.59 23.26 -29.27
C GLU A 447 -4.33 23.65 -30.56
N ASN A 448 -4.51 22.70 -31.48
CA ASN A 448 -5.13 22.93 -32.78
C ASN A 448 -6.56 22.33 -32.91
N GLY A 449 -7.20 21.92 -31.81
CA GLY A 449 -8.53 21.29 -31.85
C GLY A 449 -8.59 20.00 -32.69
N HIS A 450 -7.43 19.41 -32.96
CA HIS A 450 -7.26 18.33 -33.93
C HIS A 450 -6.56 17.13 -33.31
N SER A 451 -7.25 16.42 -32.42
CA SER A 451 -7.00 14.98 -32.25
C SER A 451 -8.13 14.25 -31.53
N CYS A 452 -8.92 13.48 -32.28
CA CYS A 452 -9.54 12.21 -31.89
C CYS A 452 -10.02 11.53 -33.19
N GLN A 453 -9.26 10.54 -33.69
CA GLN A 453 -9.42 9.87 -35.00
C GLN A 453 -9.76 10.83 -36.15
N ALA A 454 -8.72 11.32 -36.84
CA ALA A 454 -8.91 12.09 -38.06
C ALA A 454 -9.72 11.25 -39.08
N ASP A 455 -11.01 11.58 -39.20
CA ASP A 455 -11.90 11.07 -40.23
C ASP A 455 -11.57 11.77 -41.55
N HIS A 456 -10.38 11.43 -42.07
CA HIS A 456 -9.85 11.93 -43.33
C HIS A 456 -10.81 11.62 -44.48
N LYS A 457 -11.62 10.55 -44.39
CA LYS A 457 -12.63 10.20 -45.38
C LYS A 457 -13.74 11.26 -45.43
N THR A 458 -14.29 11.64 -44.28
CA THR A 458 -15.32 12.69 -44.19
C THR A 458 -14.76 14.05 -44.59
N ARG A 459 -13.58 14.41 -44.08
CA ARG A 459 -12.89 15.67 -44.46
C ARG A 459 -12.59 15.73 -45.97
N LEU A 460 -12.12 14.63 -46.57
CA LEU A 460 -11.87 14.57 -48.01
C LEU A 460 -13.16 14.64 -48.83
N GLN A 461 -14.27 14.07 -48.33
CA GLN A 461 -15.58 14.16 -48.98
C GLN A 461 -16.08 15.60 -49.03
N GLU A 462 -15.99 16.34 -47.92
CA GLU A 462 -16.37 17.76 -47.84
C GLU A 462 -15.50 18.63 -48.77
N VAL A 463 -14.18 18.44 -48.73
CA VAL A 463 -13.23 19.17 -49.58
C VAL A 463 -13.49 18.87 -51.06
N SER A 464 -13.70 17.61 -51.42
CA SER A 464 -13.98 17.20 -52.80
C SER A 464 -15.31 17.77 -53.31
N GLN A 465 -16.35 17.78 -52.47
CA GLN A 465 -17.65 18.34 -52.81
C GLN A 465 -17.56 19.86 -53.00
N ARG A 466 -16.80 20.56 -52.14
CA ARG A 466 -16.60 22.00 -52.20
C ARG A 466 -15.79 22.44 -53.42
N LEU A 467 -14.70 21.73 -53.75
CA LEU A 467 -13.76 22.15 -54.79
C LEU A 467 -14.06 21.58 -56.17
N PHE A 468 -14.65 20.38 -56.24
CA PHE A 468 -14.80 19.63 -57.49
C PHE A 468 -16.23 19.19 -57.78
N SER A 469 -17.21 19.59 -56.93
CA SER A 469 -18.63 19.25 -57.09
C SER A 469 -18.89 17.75 -57.28
N GLY A 470 -18.06 16.89 -56.67
CA GLY A 470 -18.16 15.44 -56.79
C GLY A 470 -17.53 14.70 -55.60
N SER A 471 -17.93 13.45 -55.39
CA SER A 471 -17.48 12.64 -54.24
C SER A 471 -16.23 11.80 -54.56
N PRO A 472 -15.32 11.58 -53.59
CA PRO A 472 -14.19 10.67 -53.76
C PRO A 472 -14.64 9.22 -53.97
N ARG A 473 -13.97 8.48 -54.87
CA ARG A 473 -14.23 7.05 -55.13
C ARG A 473 -13.11 6.19 -54.54
N TYR A 474 -13.47 5.11 -53.86
CA TYR A 474 -12.53 4.18 -53.24
C TYR A 474 -12.53 2.84 -53.97
N GLU A 475 -11.34 2.31 -54.25
CA GLU A 475 -11.12 1.05 -54.96
C GLU A 475 -10.21 0.13 -54.16
N ASP A 476 -10.56 -1.16 -54.08
CA ASP A 476 -9.73 -2.20 -53.48
C ASP A 476 -8.64 -2.61 -54.49
N VAL A 477 -7.38 -2.36 -54.14
CA VAL A 477 -6.25 -2.60 -55.04
C VAL A 477 -5.61 -3.96 -54.76
N ALA A 478 -5.41 -4.29 -53.49
CA ALA A 478 -4.78 -5.53 -53.08
C ALA A 478 -5.07 -5.86 -51.62
N SER A 479 -5.14 -7.14 -51.30
CA SER A 479 -5.12 -7.65 -49.93
C SER A 479 -4.10 -8.78 -49.81
N SER A 480 -3.20 -8.70 -48.82
CA SER A 480 -2.14 -9.69 -48.61
C SER A 480 -1.95 -10.02 -47.13
N GLY A 481 -1.30 -11.16 -46.85
CA GLY A 481 -1.00 -11.61 -45.48
C GLY A 481 -1.96 -12.66 -44.90
N PRO A 482 -1.54 -13.36 -43.82
CA PRO A 482 -2.34 -14.39 -43.17
C PRO A 482 -3.58 -13.82 -42.49
N SER A 483 -4.60 -14.65 -42.22
CA SER A 483 -5.91 -14.21 -41.70
C SER A 483 -5.85 -13.37 -40.41
N HIS A 484 -4.86 -13.62 -39.55
CA HIS A 484 -4.62 -12.91 -38.30
C HIS A 484 -3.72 -11.66 -38.47
N ASN A 485 -3.20 -11.39 -39.66
CA ASN A 485 -2.35 -10.24 -39.97
C ASN A 485 -2.51 -9.77 -41.42
N ARG A 486 -3.76 -9.48 -41.82
CA ARG A 486 -4.08 -9.01 -43.18
C ARG A 486 -3.76 -7.53 -43.36
N THR A 487 -3.18 -7.22 -44.51
CA THR A 487 -2.96 -5.86 -44.98
C THR A 487 -3.85 -5.60 -46.19
N PHE A 488 -4.57 -4.49 -46.18
CA PHE A 488 -5.41 -4.01 -47.28
C PHE A 488 -4.78 -2.77 -47.89
N VAL A 489 -4.86 -2.65 -49.21
CA VAL A 489 -4.41 -1.50 -49.99
C VAL A 489 -5.62 -0.94 -50.73
N MET A 490 -5.98 0.30 -50.40
CA MET A 490 -7.10 1.02 -51.01
C MET A 490 -6.56 2.19 -51.82
N ARG A 491 -7.15 2.46 -52.98
CA ARG A 491 -6.96 3.69 -53.74
C ARG A 491 -8.13 4.62 -53.52
N VAL A 492 -7.86 5.92 -53.40
CA VAL A 492 -8.89 6.96 -53.50
C VAL A 492 -8.64 7.78 -54.76
N ASN A 493 -9.71 8.07 -55.51
CA ASN A 493 -9.71 8.87 -56.72
C ASN A 493 -10.65 10.07 -56.54
N LEU A 494 -10.14 11.28 -56.77
CA LEU A 494 -10.94 12.51 -56.78
C LEU A 494 -11.45 12.83 -58.21
N PRO A 495 -12.55 13.59 -58.34
CA PRO A 495 -13.10 13.96 -59.65
C PRO A 495 -12.13 14.74 -60.56
N ASN A 496 -11.17 15.46 -59.97
CA ASN A 496 -10.15 16.23 -60.69
C ASN A 496 -8.95 15.38 -61.17
N GLY A 497 -8.96 14.07 -60.95
CA GLY A 497 -7.90 13.16 -61.36
C GLY A 497 -6.80 12.92 -60.33
N ILE A 498 -6.81 13.61 -59.18
CA ILE A 498 -5.87 13.32 -58.09
C ILE A 498 -6.21 11.94 -57.50
N SER A 499 -5.19 11.12 -57.29
CA SER A 499 -5.35 9.81 -56.64
C SER A 499 -4.20 9.51 -55.69
N ALA A 500 -4.49 8.71 -54.66
CA ALA A 500 -3.47 8.19 -53.76
C ALA A 500 -3.82 6.81 -53.22
N LEU A 501 -2.79 6.10 -52.74
CA LEU A 501 -2.94 4.81 -52.07
C LEU A 501 -2.86 4.97 -50.55
N GLY A 502 -3.57 4.10 -49.85
CA GLY A 502 -3.50 3.92 -48.41
C GLY A 502 -3.47 2.46 -48.04
N THR A 503 -2.65 2.12 -47.05
CA THR A 503 -2.52 0.76 -46.52
C THR A 503 -3.07 0.67 -45.11
N GLY A 504 -3.65 -0.46 -44.71
CA GLY A 504 -4.21 -0.62 -43.37
C GLY A 504 -4.53 -2.06 -42.99
N ARG A 505 -4.68 -2.31 -41.68
CA ARG A 505 -5.04 -3.64 -41.14
C ARG A 505 -6.52 -4.02 -41.34
N SER A 506 -7.32 -3.07 -41.81
CA SER A 506 -8.71 -3.25 -42.24
C SER A 506 -8.98 -2.37 -43.46
N LYS A 507 -10.02 -2.69 -44.25
CA LYS A 507 -10.43 -1.85 -45.39
C LYS A 507 -10.72 -0.40 -44.93
N LYS A 508 -11.43 -0.24 -43.80
CA LYS A 508 -11.73 1.09 -43.22
C LYS A 508 -10.46 1.87 -42.88
N ALA A 509 -9.44 1.22 -42.30
CA ALA A 509 -8.17 1.87 -41.99
C ALA A 509 -7.38 2.24 -43.27
N ALA A 510 -7.39 1.37 -44.27
CA ALA A 510 -6.74 1.62 -45.57
C ALA A 510 -7.40 2.79 -46.32
N GLU A 511 -8.73 2.89 -46.29
CA GLU A 511 -9.48 4.04 -46.85
C GLU A 511 -9.13 5.36 -46.16
N GLN A 512 -9.08 5.37 -44.82
CA GLN A 512 -8.70 6.57 -44.05
C GLN A 512 -7.27 7.03 -44.39
N ASN A 513 -6.33 6.09 -44.50
CA ASN A 513 -4.96 6.41 -44.89
C ASN A 513 -4.84 6.88 -46.34
N ALA A 514 -5.66 6.35 -47.25
CA ALA A 514 -5.70 6.81 -48.65
C ALA A 514 -6.22 8.26 -48.71
N ALA A 515 -7.25 8.56 -47.91
CA ALA A 515 -7.82 9.91 -47.82
C ALA A 515 -6.81 10.92 -47.23
N LYS A 516 -6.06 10.51 -46.21
CA LYS A 516 -4.96 11.31 -45.62
C LYS A 516 -3.90 11.67 -46.65
N SER A 517 -3.48 10.69 -47.47
CA SER A 517 -2.47 10.90 -48.51
C SER A 517 -2.92 11.96 -49.53
N VAL A 518 -4.20 11.95 -49.94
CA VAL A 518 -4.74 12.96 -50.86
C VAL A 518 -4.82 14.34 -50.21
N LEU A 519 -5.34 14.45 -48.98
CA LEU A 519 -5.42 15.72 -48.27
C LEU A 519 -4.03 16.36 -48.13
N SER A 520 -3.01 15.57 -47.80
CA SER A 520 -1.62 16.04 -47.71
C SER A 520 -1.06 16.49 -49.06
N LEU A 521 -1.47 15.83 -50.15
CA LEU A 521 -1.05 16.19 -51.51
C LEU A 521 -1.69 17.50 -51.97
N MET A 522 -2.95 17.72 -51.58
CA MET A 522 -3.69 18.95 -51.87
C MET A 522 -3.14 20.14 -51.08
N GLU A 523 -2.76 19.97 -49.81
CA GLU A 523 -2.12 21.01 -48.99
C GLU A 523 -0.79 21.47 -49.64
N LYS A 524 0.05 20.52 -50.08
CA LYS A 524 1.32 20.84 -50.76
C LYS A 524 1.14 21.57 -52.10
N LEU A 525 0.07 21.28 -52.83
CA LEU A 525 -0.25 21.92 -54.11
C LEU A 525 -0.88 23.32 -53.94
N GLY A 526 -1.41 23.64 -52.75
CA GLY A 526 -1.98 24.94 -52.41
C GLY A 526 -0.99 25.96 -51.84
N GLU A 527 0.19 25.52 -51.42
CA GLU A 527 1.31 26.37 -50.93
C GLU A 527 2.34 26.72 -52.03
N SER A 528 2.01 26.46 -53.31
CA SER A 528 2.89 26.72 -54.47
C SER A 528 2.43 27.90 -55.31
#